data_AF-A0A0G3H4Q3-F1
#
_entry.id   AF-A0A0G3H4Q3-F1
#
_cell.length_a   1.000
_cell.length_b   1.000
_cell.length_c   1.000
_cell.angle_alpha   90.00
_cell.angle_beta   90.00
_cell.angle_gamma   90.00
#
_symmetry.space_group_name_H-M   'P 1'
#
loop_
_entity.id
_entity.type
_entity.pdbx_description
1 polymer ?
#
loop_
_entity_poly.entity_id
_entity_poly.type
_entity_poly.pdbx_seq_one_letter_code
_entity_poly.pdbx_strand_id
1 'polypeptide(L)'
;MTASATARIRSARPGRLAKALTARFASSARTEWDSEAERGSLIFASDNVGEVDMIVGDGVLLLHIESSPEHRDQLEAIVGTGVVDLGGEENLVVQWKHPGGGDGSRWVASG
;
A
#
# COMPACT_ATOMS: atom_id res chain seq x y z
N MET A 1 -3.03 20.75 4.89
CA MET A 1 -1.79 20.16 5.44
C MET A 1 -1.69 18.78 4.83
N THR A 2 -0.57 18.43 4.20
CA THR A 2 -0.35 17.09 3.65
C THR A 2 0.18 16.17 4.75
N ALA A 3 -0.21 14.91 4.71
CA ALA A 3 0.23 13.86 5.59
C ALA A 3 0.73 12.68 4.75
N SER A 4 1.69 11.94 5.29
CA SER A 4 2.21 10.74 4.63
C SER A 4 2.36 9.58 5.59
N ALA A 5 2.47 8.39 5.01
CA ALA A 5 2.80 7.16 5.72
C ALA A 5 3.58 6.22 4.79
N THR A 6 4.45 5.39 5.37
CA THR A 6 5.19 4.36 4.62
C THR A 6 5.00 2.99 5.24
N ALA A 7 4.94 1.95 4.41
CA ALA A 7 4.96 0.56 4.88
C ALA A 7 5.94 -0.27 4.04
N ARG A 8 6.70 -1.14 4.70
CA ARG A 8 7.64 -2.08 4.06
C ARG A 8 7.13 -3.49 4.26
N ILE A 9 6.68 -4.13 3.20
CA ILE A 9 6.08 -5.45 3.23
C ILE A 9 7.07 -6.45 2.67
N ARG A 10 7.53 -7.39 3.51
CA ARG A 10 8.37 -8.51 3.04
C ARG A 10 7.47 -9.53 2.37
N SER A 11 7.83 -9.94 1.16
CA SER A 11 7.12 -10.95 0.39
C SER A 11 8.11 -11.77 -0.43
N ALA A 12 7.79 -13.04 -0.68
CA ALA A 12 8.55 -13.87 -1.59
C ALA A 12 8.38 -13.41 -3.06
N ARG A 13 7.29 -12.69 -3.37
CA ARG A 13 6.95 -12.24 -4.73
C ARG A 13 6.41 -10.80 -4.74
N PRO A 14 7.20 -9.80 -4.34
CA PRO A 14 6.74 -8.42 -4.17
C PRO A 14 6.18 -7.80 -5.46
N GLY A 15 6.75 -8.08 -6.64
CA GLY A 15 6.19 -7.63 -7.92
C GLY A 15 4.83 -8.24 -8.25
N ARG A 16 4.59 -9.50 -7.88
CA ARG A 16 3.27 -10.14 -8.04
C ARG A 16 2.24 -9.52 -7.10
N LEU A 17 2.65 -9.24 -5.86
CA LEU A 17 1.81 -8.56 -4.87
C LEU A 17 1.42 -7.16 -5.35
N ALA A 18 2.37 -6.37 -5.83
CA ALA A 18 2.11 -5.02 -6.34
C ALA A 18 1.14 -5.03 -7.53
N LYS A 19 1.34 -5.91 -8.51
CA LYS A 19 0.42 -6.10 -9.63
C LYS A 19 -0.99 -6.55 -9.18
N ALA A 20 -1.07 -7.40 -8.16
CA ALA A 20 -2.36 -7.81 -7.61
C ALA A 20 -3.06 -6.65 -6.88
N LEU A 21 -2.29 -5.79 -6.21
CA LEU A 21 -2.79 -4.60 -5.53
C LEU A 21 -3.37 -3.59 -6.54
N THR A 22 -2.72 -3.35 -7.69
CA THR A 22 -3.30 -2.49 -8.73
C THR A 22 -4.60 -3.04 -9.29
N ALA A 23 -4.68 -4.35 -9.51
CA ALA A 23 -5.91 -5.00 -9.95
C ALA A 23 -7.03 -4.89 -8.90
N ARG A 24 -6.70 -5.03 -7.61
CA ARG A 24 -7.64 -4.95 -6.49
C ARG A 24 -8.31 -3.58 -6.35
N PHE A 25 -7.59 -2.51 -6.70
CA PHE A 25 -8.06 -1.13 -6.59
C PHE A 25 -8.48 -0.49 -7.91
N ALA A 26 -8.40 -1.21 -9.03
CA ALA A 26 -8.74 -0.66 -10.36
C ALA A 26 -10.19 -0.16 -10.50
N SER A 27 -11.11 -0.60 -9.63
CA SER A 27 -12.50 -0.12 -9.60
C SER A 27 -12.72 1.14 -8.76
N SER A 28 -11.79 1.49 -7.86
CA SER A 28 -11.92 2.61 -6.91
C SER A 28 -10.79 3.64 -7.01
N ALA A 29 -9.74 3.36 -7.77
CA ALA A 29 -8.61 4.24 -8.02
C ALA A 29 -8.19 4.15 -9.50
N ARG A 30 -7.56 5.22 -9.99
CA ARG A 30 -6.72 5.12 -11.18
C ARG A 30 -5.44 4.40 -10.79
N THR A 31 -5.08 3.33 -11.51
CA THR A 31 -3.93 2.49 -11.16
C THR A 31 -2.95 2.36 -12.31
N GLU A 32 -1.66 2.36 -11.99
CA GLU A 32 -0.57 2.18 -12.95
C GLU A 32 0.45 1.18 -12.38
N TRP A 33 0.96 0.28 -13.21
CA TRP A 33 2.02 -0.67 -12.84
C TRP A 33 2.97 -0.89 -14.01
N ASP A 34 4.25 -0.64 -13.76
CA ASP A 34 5.36 -0.91 -14.64
C ASP A 34 6.20 -2.06 -14.04
N SER A 35 6.12 -3.24 -14.68
CA SER A 35 6.87 -4.41 -14.25
C SER A 35 8.36 -4.35 -14.58
N GLU A 36 8.77 -3.53 -15.55
CA GLU A 36 10.18 -3.36 -15.89
C GLU A 36 10.87 -2.41 -14.91
N ALA A 37 10.19 -1.32 -14.55
CA ALA A 37 10.68 -0.36 -13.56
C ALA A 37 10.43 -0.76 -12.10
N GLU A 38 9.70 -1.86 -11.88
CA GLU A 38 9.30 -2.36 -10.55
C GLU A 38 8.58 -1.28 -9.71
N ARG A 39 7.73 -0.51 -10.37
CA ARG A 39 7.06 0.68 -9.82
C ARG A 39 5.60 0.77 -10.24
N GLY A 40 4.80 1.43 -9.43
CA GLY A 40 3.43 1.78 -9.79
C GLY A 40 2.79 2.75 -8.82
N SER A 41 1.55 3.12 -9.08
CA SER A 41 0.79 4.03 -8.24
C SER A 41 -0.71 3.70 -8.22
N LEU A 42 -1.37 4.14 -7.15
CA LEU A 42 -2.83 4.14 -6.98
C LEU A 42 -3.27 5.57 -6.66
N ILE A 43 -4.09 6.18 -7.51
CA ILE A 43 -4.60 7.54 -7.32
C ILE A 43 -6.09 7.47 -7.02
N PHE A 44 -6.46 7.82 -5.78
CA PHE A 44 -7.82 7.83 -5.28
C PHE A 44 -8.39 9.26 -5.33
N ALA A 45 -9.57 9.43 -5.92
CA ALA A 45 -10.16 10.75 -6.18
C ALA A 45 -11.57 10.95 -5.58
N SER A 46 -12.17 9.91 -4.99
CA SER A 46 -13.52 9.98 -4.40
C SER A 46 -13.47 9.98 -2.87
N ASP A 47 -13.61 8.80 -2.26
CA ASP A 47 -13.89 8.64 -0.83
C ASP A 47 -12.65 8.73 0.05
N ASN A 48 -11.48 8.39 -0.50
CA ASN A 48 -10.20 8.34 0.21
C ASN A 48 -9.14 9.12 -0.58
N VAL A 49 -9.30 10.44 -0.71
CA VAL A 49 -8.47 11.23 -1.63
C VAL A 49 -6.98 11.16 -1.24
N GLY A 50 -6.16 10.67 -2.17
CA GLY A 50 -4.71 10.57 -2.00
C GLY A 50 -4.06 9.65 -3.02
N GLU A 51 -2.74 9.58 -2.95
CA GLU A 51 -1.89 8.76 -3.82
C GLU A 51 -1.14 7.71 -3.00
N VAL A 52 -0.95 6.54 -3.59
CA VAL A 52 -0.14 5.46 -3.04
C VAL A 52 0.88 5.01 -4.06
N ASP A 53 2.14 5.35 -3.83
CA ASP A 53 3.26 4.87 -4.62
C ASP A 53 3.68 3.47 -4.17
N MET A 54 4.10 2.68 -5.15
CA MET A 54 4.62 1.33 -4.97
C MET A 54 6.02 1.23 -5.56
N ILE A 55 6.95 0.72 -4.77
CA ILE A 55 8.32 0.43 -5.22
C ILE A 55 8.68 -0.97 -4.76
N VAL A 56 9.09 -1.83 -5.69
CA VAL A 56 9.62 -3.14 -5.38
C VAL A 56 11.14 -3.10 -5.32
N GLY A 57 11.71 -3.85 -4.38
CA GLY A 57 13.16 -4.07 -4.30
C GLY A 57 13.50 -5.10 -3.23
N ASP A 58 14.52 -5.93 -3.47
CA ASP A 58 15.10 -6.89 -2.52
C ASP A 58 14.09 -7.66 -1.64
N GLY A 59 13.07 -8.27 -2.27
CA GLY A 59 12.05 -9.06 -1.56
C GLY A 59 11.08 -8.22 -0.71
N VAL A 60 11.01 -6.91 -0.97
CA VAL A 60 10.15 -5.95 -0.29
C VAL A 60 9.29 -5.20 -1.29
N LEU A 61 8.03 -5.01 -0.94
CA LEU A 61 7.17 -3.99 -1.52
C LEU A 61 7.12 -2.80 -0.55
N LEU A 62 7.66 -1.66 -0.97
CA LEU A 62 7.52 -0.38 -0.26
C LEU A 62 6.26 0.31 -0.77
N LEU A 63 5.41 0.73 0.16
CA LEU A 63 4.25 1.58 -0.09
C LEU A 63 4.49 2.96 0.52
N HIS A 64 4.10 4.01 -0.18
CA HIS A 64 4.12 5.37 0.32
C HIS A 64 2.78 6.06 0.04
N ILE A 65 2.11 6.52 1.09
CA ILE A 65 0.85 7.27 1.02
C ILE A 65 1.17 8.75 1.07
N GLU A 66 0.55 9.54 0.19
CA GLU A 66 0.43 10.99 0.31
C GLU A 66 -1.05 11.42 0.25
N SER A 67 -1.52 12.14 1.27
CA SER A 67 -2.93 12.57 1.36
C SER A 67 -3.14 13.70 2.39
N SER A 68 -4.39 14.01 2.76
CA SER A 68 -4.70 14.74 4.00
C SER A 68 -4.66 13.79 5.21
N PRO A 69 -4.47 14.29 6.45
CA PRO A 69 -4.48 13.45 7.64
C PRO A 69 -5.75 12.58 7.76
N GLU A 70 -6.91 13.15 7.44
CA GLU A 70 -8.22 12.48 7.49
C GLU A 70 -8.29 11.28 6.53
N HIS A 71 -7.81 11.44 5.29
CA HIS A 71 -7.81 10.37 4.30
C HIS A 71 -6.63 9.42 4.47
N ARG A 72 -5.51 9.84 5.06
CA ARG A 72 -4.34 8.98 5.29
C ARG A 72 -4.72 7.77 6.12
N ASP A 73 -5.42 7.97 7.24
CA ASP A 73 -5.77 6.88 8.13
C ASP A 73 -6.74 5.89 7.45
N GLN A 74 -7.61 6.38 6.57
CA GLN A 74 -8.48 5.55 5.75
C GLN A 74 -7.70 4.79 4.65
N LEU A 75 -6.74 5.45 3.98
CA LEU A 75 -5.86 4.82 3.00
C LEU A 75 -5.00 3.73 3.64
N GLU A 76 -4.43 3.99 4.82
CA GLU A 76 -3.71 2.99 5.60
C GLU A 76 -4.57 1.74 5.85
N ALA A 77 -5.86 1.95 6.14
CA ALA A 77 -6.79 0.87 6.40
C ALA A 77 -7.11 0.07 5.14
N ILE A 78 -7.62 0.71 4.09
CA ILE A 78 -8.06 -0.01 2.89
C ILE A 78 -6.87 -0.69 2.19
N VAL A 79 -5.71 -0.02 2.13
CA VAL A 79 -4.51 -0.58 1.49
C VAL A 79 -3.88 -1.65 2.38
N GLY A 80 -3.85 -1.45 3.70
CA GLY A 80 -3.41 -2.44 4.66
C GLY A 80 -4.20 -3.74 4.54
N THR A 81 -5.54 -3.67 4.55
CA THR A 81 -6.44 -4.80 4.30
C THR A 81 -6.18 -5.42 2.92
N GLY A 82 -6.10 -4.61 1.87
CA GLY A 82 -5.86 -5.10 0.51
C GLY A 82 -4.57 -5.92 0.40
N VAL A 83 -3.49 -5.50 1.07
CA VAL A 83 -2.24 -6.26 1.07
C VAL A 83 -2.36 -7.58 1.82
N VAL A 84 -2.93 -7.60 3.04
CA VAL A 84 -3.02 -8.84 3.83
C VAL A 84 -3.93 -9.86 3.17
N ASP A 85 -5.04 -9.42 2.55
CA ASP A 85 -5.96 -10.28 1.81
C ASP A 85 -5.30 -10.92 0.57
N LEU A 86 -4.44 -10.15 -0.11
CA LEU A 86 -3.67 -10.64 -1.26
C LEU A 86 -2.49 -11.53 -0.86
N GLY A 87 -2.11 -11.51 0.42
CA GLY A 87 -0.97 -12.26 0.94
C GLY A 87 -1.14 -13.77 0.91
N GLY A 88 -2.39 -14.27 0.82
CA GLY A 88 -2.68 -15.70 0.81
C GLY A 88 -1.98 -16.41 1.97
N GLU A 89 -1.09 -17.35 1.65
CA GLU A 89 -0.34 -18.14 2.64
C GLU A 89 0.93 -17.43 3.18
N GLU A 90 1.34 -16.29 2.61
CA GLU A 90 2.58 -15.59 3.02
C GLU A 90 2.46 -14.90 4.39
N ASN A 91 1.26 -14.88 5.00
CA ASN A 91 1.00 -14.23 6.29
C ASN A 91 1.58 -12.81 6.36
N LEU A 92 1.27 -12.02 5.33
CA LEU A 92 1.84 -10.67 5.18
C LEU A 92 1.48 -9.78 6.36
N VAL A 93 2.41 -8.89 6.71
CA VAL A 93 2.24 -7.89 7.76
C VAL A 93 2.50 -6.52 7.15
N VAL A 94 1.55 -5.60 7.36
CA VAL A 94 1.69 -4.19 7.02
C VAL A 94 1.85 -3.41 8.32
N GLN A 95 2.95 -2.68 8.44
CA GLN A 95 3.16 -1.73 9.53
C GLN A 95 3.40 -0.37 8.90
N TRP A 96 2.45 0.55 9.09
CA TRP A 96 2.60 1.93 8.65
C TRP A 96 3.50 2.71 9.61
N LYS A 97 4.28 3.62 9.05
CA LYS A 97 5.16 4.57 9.74
C LYS A 97 4.88 5.98 9.25
N HIS A 98 4.56 6.88 10.16
CA HIS A 98 4.38 8.30 9.90
C HIS A 98 5.75 9.02 9.87
N PRO A 99 5.82 10.24 9.29
CA PRO A 99 7.01 11.08 9.35
C PRO A 99 7.55 11.22 10.76
N GLY A 100 8.88 11.21 10.90
CA GLY A 100 9.54 11.24 12.21
C GLY A 100 9.57 9.89 12.95
N GLY A 101 9.11 8.81 12.32
CA GLY A 101 9.20 7.44 12.86
C GLY A 101 8.05 7.03 13.78
N GLY A 102 7.01 7.85 13.88
CA GLY A 102 5.79 7.51 14.61
C GLY A 102 5.11 6.27 14.02
N ASP A 103 4.55 5.43 14.88
CA ASP A 103 3.79 4.26 14.45
C ASP A 103 2.42 4.68 13.90
N GLY A 104 2.12 4.22 12.68
CA GLY A 104 0.77 4.23 12.12
C GLY A 104 0.03 2.93 12.45
N SER A 105 -1.02 2.63 11.69
CA SER A 105 -1.78 1.40 11.86
C SER A 105 -1.00 0.15 11.46
N ARG A 106 -1.41 -1.00 12.01
CA ARG A 106 -0.81 -2.32 11.73
C ARG A 106 -1.89 -3.29 11.28
N TRP A 107 -1.61 -4.02 10.21
CA TRP A 107 -2.50 -5.01 9.61
C TRP A 107 -1.78 -6.35 9.49
N VAL A 108 -2.47 -7.41 9.87
CA VAL A 108 -2.02 -8.80 9.76
C VAL A 108 -3.18 -9.62 9.23
N ALA A 109 -2.91 -10.68 8.46
CA ALA A 109 -3.95 -11.61 8.05
C ALA A 109 -4.62 -12.21 9.30
N SER A 110 -5.95 -12.10 9.39
CA SER A 110 -6.73 -12.83 10.37
C SER A 110 -6.82 -14.27 9.89
N GLY A 111 -6.12 -15.19 10.57
CA GLY A 111 -6.22 -16.63 10.33
C GLY A 111 -7.57 -17.20 10.78
#